data_AF-A0A090X9W7-F1
#
_entry.id   AF-A0A090X9W7-F1
#
_cell.length_a   1.000
_cell.length_b   1.000
_cell.length_c   1.000
_cell.angle_alpha   90.00
_cell.angle_beta   90.00
_cell.angle_gamma   90.00
#
_symmetry.space_group_name_H-M   'P 1'
#
loop_
_entity.id
_entity.type
_entity.pdbx_description
1 polymer ?
#
loop_
_entity_poly.entity_id
_entity_poly.type
_entity_poly.pdbx_seq_one_letter_code
_entity_poly.pdbx_strand_id
1 'polypeptide(L)'
;KRGQLTKPARRTYISHKEIRKEHFYNNTRGNCLLFETRLGSVKMKRRWVKCGKDEANVICAISGQEEETVEHLVLLCKMLRLHQPS
;
A
#
# COMPACT_ATOMS: atom_id res chain seq x y z
N LYS A 1 -15.82 15.15 0.41
CA LYS A 1 -16.10 13.73 0.10
C LYS A 1 -14.77 12.94 0.03
N ARG A 2 -14.26 12.48 1.18
CA ARG A 2 -13.08 11.57 1.27
C ARG A 2 -13.64 10.18 1.63
N GLY A 3 -13.50 9.15 0.79
CA GLY A 3 -13.78 7.78 1.26
C GLY A 3 -14.30 6.71 0.30
N GLN A 4 -14.45 6.96 -1.01
CA GLN A 4 -14.94 5.91 -1.93
C GLN A 4 -13.82 5.14 -2.64
N LEU A 5 -12.73 5.80 -3.05
CA LEU A 5 -11.58 5.13 -3.70
C LEU A 5 -10.82 4.15 -2.77
N THR A 6 -10.96 4.29 -1.45
CA THR A 6 -10.20 3.50 -0.46
C THR A 6 -10.77 2.12 -0.21
N LYS A 7 -12.09 1.93 -0.26
CA LYS A 7 -12.73 0.64 0.02
C LYS A 7 -12.39 -0.46 -1.00
N PRO A 8 -12.48 -0.24 -2.33
CA PRO A 8 -12.12 -1.26 -3.31
C PRO A 8 -10.61 -1.52 -3.33
N ALA A 9 -9.78 -0.47 -3.35
CA ALA A 9 -8.31 -0.61 -3.33
C ALA A 9 -7.81 -1.38 -2.10
N ARG A 10 -8.39 -1.13 -0.92
CA ARG A 10 -8.06 -1.88 0.30
C ARG A 10 -8.45 -3.36 0.20
N ARG A 11 -9.62 -3.67 -0.36
CA ARG A 11 -10.05 -5.07 -0.55
C ARG A 11 -9.10 -5.81 -1.49
N THR A 12 -8.75 -5.19 -2.61
CA THR A 12 -7.78 -5.76 -3.57
C THR A 12 -6.39 -5.92 -2.96
N TYR A 13 -5.94 -4.96 -2.15
CA TYR A 13 -4.69 -5.10 -1.42
C TYR A 13 -4.70 -6.31 -0.49
N ILE A 14 -5.78 -6.48 0.28
CA ILE A 14 -5.95 -7.60 1.21
C ILE A 14 -6.04 -8.94 0.48
N SER A 15 -6.70 -9.01 -0.69
CA SER A 15 -6.79 -10.27 -1.45
C SER A 15 -5.43 -10.75 -1.97
N HIS A 16 -4.44 -9.86 -2.07
CA HIS A 16 -3.07 -10.22 -2.44
C HIS A 16 -2.18 -10.53 -1.23
N LYS A 17 -2.75 -10.57 -0.01
CA LYS A 17 -2.03 -10.91 1.22
C LYS A 17 -2.48 -12.25 1.75
N GLU A 18 -1.53 -12.99 2.32
CA GLU A 18 -1.85 -14.16 3.12
C GLU A 18 -2.60 -13.72 4.38
N ILE A 19 -3.88 -14.10 4.46
CA ILE A 19 -4.71 -13.84 5.63
C ILE A 19 -4.69 -15.08 6.53
N ARG A 20 -3.83 -15.05 7.54
CA ARG A 20 -3.81 -16.08 8.59
C ARG A 20 -4.85 -15.74 9.64
N LYS A 21 -5.77 -16.69 9.85
CA LYS A 21 -6.72 -16.71 10.96
C LYS A 21 -6.37 -17.90 11.85
N GLU A 22 -5.50 -17.66 12.81
CA GLU A 22 -5.21 -18.61 13.89
C GLU A 22 -6.22 -18.45 15.01
N HIS A 23 -6.26 -19.42 15.94
CA HIS A 23 -7.24 -19.46 17.04
C HIS A 23 -7.30 -18.17 17.87
N PHE A 24 -6.19 -17.44 17.99
CA PHE A 24 -6.06 -16.22 18.78
C PHE A 24 -5.81 -14.95 17.95
N TYR A 25 -5.58 -15.07 16.64
CA TYR A 25 -5.15 -13.92 15.83
C TYR A 25 -5.65 -13.95 14.39
N ASN A 26 -6.14 -12.80 13.92
CA ASN A 26 -6.49 -12.54 12.53
C ASN A 26 -5.75 -11.29 12.05
N ASN A 27 -4.87 -11.47 11.07
CA ASN A 27 -4.01 -10.41 10.55
C ASN A 27 -4.73 -9.41 9.61
N THR A 28 -6.03 -9.59 9.32
CA THR A 28 -6.81 -8.72 8.43
C THR A 28 -6.73 -7.26 8.87
N ARG A 29 -6.89 -6.97 10.17
CA ARG A 29 -6.84 -5.60 10.70
C ARG A 29 -5.45 -4.98 10.54
N GLY A 30 -4.40 -5.76 10.79
CA GLY A 30 -3.02 -5.33 10.57
C GLY A 30 -2.77 -4.97 9.10
N ASN A 31 -3.22 -5.82 8.18
CA ASN A 31 -3.13 -5.55 6.74
C ASN A 31 -3.91 -4.31 6.30
N CYS A 32 -5.12 -4.07 6.85
CA CYS A 32 -5.88 -2.84 6.62
C CYS A 32 -5.09 -1.60 7.05
N LEU A 33 -4.53 -1.61 8.26
CA LEU A 33 -3.79 -0.48 8.82
C LEU A 33 -2.53 -0.21 8.00
N LEU A 34 -1.77 -1.25 7.63
CA LEU A 34 -0.59 -1.11 6.77
C LEU A 34 -0.94 -0.48 5.42
N PHE A 35 -2.06 -0.86 4.81
CA PHE A 35 -2.53 -0.24 3.57
C PHE A 35 -2.82 1.26 3.76
N GLU A 36 -3.54 1.63 4.82
CA GLU A 36 -3.90 3.02 5.09
C GLU A 36 -2.69 3.90 5.37
N THR A 37 -1.73 3.41 6.17
CA THR A 37 -0.47 4.12 6.44
C THR A 37 0.29 4.39 5.15
N ARG A 38 0.46 3.37 4.29
CA ARG A 38 1.19 3.52 3.02
C ARG A 38 0.49 4.46 2.06
N LEU A 39 -0.83 4.36 1.95
CA LEU A 39 -1.62 5.29 1.15
C LEU A 39 -1.46 6.73 1.65
N GLY A 40 -1.39 6.92 2.97
CA GLY A 40 -1.08 8.20 3.60
C GLY A 40 0.29 8.73 3.18
N SER A 41 1.33 7.90 3.27
CA SER A 41 2.71 8.24 2.87
C SER A 41 2.80 8.65 1.39
N VAL A 42 2.19 7.88 0.47
CA VAL A 42 2.17 8.23 -0.96
C VAL A 42 1.49 9.56 -1.22
N LYS A 43 0.34 9.81 -0.58
CA LYS A 43 -0.37 11.08 -0.70
C LYS A 43 0.45 12.25 -0.16
N MET A 44 1.17 12.04 0.94
CA MET A 44 2.03 13.05 1.54
C MET A 44 3.22 13.39 0.63
N LYS A 45 3.94 12.37 0.13
CA LYS A 45 5.03 12.54 -0.83
C LYS A 45 4.57 13.32 -2.06
N ARG A 46 3.45 12.91 -2.69
CA ARG A 46 2.89 13.64 -3.84
C ARG A 46 2.50 15.08 -3.50
N ARG A 47 1.99 15.34 -2.29
CA ARG A 47 1.67 16.69 -1.86
C ARG A 47 2.95 17.55 -1.75
N TRP A 48 4.03 17.01 -1.19
CA TRP A 48 5.29 17.73 -1.05
C TRP A 48 5.91 18.08 -2.39
N VAL A 49 5.95 17.12 -3.32
CA VAL A 49 6.39 17.34 -4.71
C VAL A 49 5.56 18.44 -5.38
N LYS A 50 4.22 18.36 -5.29
CA LYS A 50 3.34 19.40 -5.86
C LYS A 50 3.54 20.79 -5.26
N CYS A 51 3.97 20.88 -4.00
CA CYS A 51 4.23 22.15 -3.34
C CYS A 51 5.67 22.66 -3.57
N GLY A 52 6.47 21.99 -4.40
CA GLY A 52 7.88 22.35 -4.64
C GLY A 52 8.74 22.23 -3.38
N LYS A 53 8.27 21.49 -2.36
CA LYS A 53 8.99 21.31 -1.09
C LYS A 53 9.97 20.15 -1.12
N ASP A 54 9.88 19.32 -2.16
CA ASP A 54 10.65 18.11 -2.29
C ASP A 54 10.78 17.74 -3.78
N GLU A 55 11.99 17.49 -4.24
CA GLU A 55 12.26 16.84 -5.55
C GLU A 55 12.36 15.32 -5.40
N ALA A 56 11.97 14.76 -4.25
CA ALA A 56 12.04 13.33 -4.01
C ALA A 56 11.36 12.56 -5.13
N ASN A 57 12.19 11.75 -5.78
CA ASN A 57 11.77 10.74 -6.73
C ASN A 57 10.70 9.89 -6.02
N VAL A 58 9.51 9.80 -6.61
CA VAL A 58 8.36 9.11 -6.02
C VAL A 58 8.54 7.60 -6.17
N ILE A 59 9.75 7.07 -5.93
CA ILE A 59 10.08 5.66 -6.04
C ILE A 59 9.52 4.92 -4.82
N CYS A 60 9.08 3.70 -5.06
CA CYS A 60 8.56 2.81 -4.04
C CYS A 60 9.60 2.57 -2.95
N ALA A 61 9.24 2.89 -1.71
CA ALA A 61 10.13 2.70 -0.56
C ALA A 61 10.39 1.21 -0.25
N ILE A 62 9.62 0.31 -0.87
CA ILE A 62 9.65 -1.13 -0.59
C ILE A 62 10.42 -1.86 -1.67
N SER A 63 10.10 -1.60 -2.95
CA SER A 63 10.78 -2.27 -4.06
C SER A 63 11.97 -1.48 -4.59
N GLY A 64 12.04 -0.17 -4.38
CA GLY A 64 13.11 0.69 -4.91
C GLY A 64 13.16 0.82 -6.44
N GLN A 65 12.24 0.17 -7.16
CA GLN A 65 12.34 -0.05 -8.61
C GLN A 65 11.35 0.76 -9.45
N GLU A 66 10.15 1.00 -8.93
CA GLU A 66 9.04 1.62 -9.67
C GLU A 66 8.47 2.79 -8.89
N GLU A 67 7.74 3.67 -9.57
CA GLU A 67 7.02 4.77 -8.91
C GLU A 67 6.02 4.22 -7.89
N GLU A 68 6.06 4.76 -6.68
CA GLU A 68 5.12 4.52 -5.60
C GLU A 68 3.78 5.18 -5.89
N THR A 69 2.93 4.45 -6.60
CA THR A 69 1.53 4.79 -6.81
C THR A 69 0.62 3.90 -5.98
N VAL A 70 -0.66 4.26 -5.87
CA VAL A 70 -1.67 3.38 -5.23
C VAL A 70 -1.80 2.08 -6.02
N GLU A 71 -1.76 2.16 -7.33
CA GLU A 71 -1.79 1.01 -8.23
C GLU A 71 -0.56 0.11 -8.02
N HIS A 72 0.63 0.70 -7.87
CA HIS A 72 1.83 -0.05 -7.52
C HIS A 72 1.66 -0.78 -6.18
N LEU A 73 1.20 -0.08 -5.14
CA LEU A 73 1.03 -0.68 -3.81
C LEU A 73 0.00 -1.81 -3.77
N VAL A 74 -1.09 -1.70 -4.54
CA VAL A 74 -2.22 -2.64 -4.53
C VAL A 74 -1.99 -3.79 -5.50
N LEU A 75 -1.56 -3.44 -6.70
CA LEU A 75 -1.39 -4.36 -7.80
C LEU A 75 0.08 -4.70 -7.96
N LEU A 76 0.98 -3.79 -8.28
CA LEU A 76 2.23 -4.18 -8.99
C LEU A 76 3.42 -4.56 -8.08
N CYS A 77 3.44 -4.12 -6.82
CA CYS A 77 4.61 -4.22 -5.96
C CYS A 77 4.93 -5.68 -5.60
N LYS A 78 5.93 -6.25 -6.30
CA LYS A 78 6.36 -7.65 -6.16
C LYS A 78 6.75 -7.99 -4.73
N MET A 79 7.48 -7.11 -4.06
CA MET A 79 7.89 -7.27 -2.65
C MET A 79 6.70 -7.33 -1.67
N LEU A 80 5.54 -6.83 -2.08
CA LEU A 80 4.29 -6.97 -1.33
C LEU A 80 3.48 -8.20 -1.73
N ARG A 81 3.66 -8.73 -2.93
CA ARG A 81 3.00 -9.98 -3.35
C ARG A 81 3.69 -11.24 -2.80
N LEU A 82 5.01 -11.20 -2.59
CA LEU A 82 5.86 -12.36 -2.26
C LEU A 82 5.72 -12.93 -0.83
N HIS A 83 4.53 -12.88 -0.23
CA HIS A 83 4.14 -13.79 0.85
C HIS A 83 3.06 -14.76 0.31
N GLN A 84 3.34 -15.35 -0.84
CA GLN A 84 2.68 -16.58 -1.27
C GLN A 84 3.78 -17.64 -1.34
N PRO A 85 3.83 -18.61 -0.41
CA PRO A 85 4.64 -19.79 -0.64
C PRO A 85 4.10 -20.51 -1.89
N SER A 86 5.04 -20.96 -2.72
CA SER A 86 4.82 -21.76 -3.92
C SER A 86 4.05 -23.05 -3.62
#